data_AF-A0A8X6FSL1-F1
#
_entry.id   AF-A0A8X6FSL1-F1
#
_cell.length_a   1.000
_cell.length_b   1.000
_cell.length_c   1.000
_cell.angle_alpha   90.00
_cell.angle_beta   90.00
_cell.angle_gamma   90.00
#
_symmetry.space_group_name_H-M   'P 1'
#
loop_
_entity.id
_entity.type
_entity.pdbx_description
1 polymer ?
#
loop_
_entity_poly.entity_id
_entity_poly.type
_entity_poly.pdbx_seq_one_letter_code
_entity_poly.pdbx_strand_id
1 'polypeptide(L)'
;MRSLKSTKEKHLPLLNNTFPEDLVADFKLCYTCKNSLDSDKVPTLSRSNRFVYPPKQQGLPAFDPITARLVSPGLPFMQIHRLRYDGSYGIIGQVINVPVDEDTMVQQLPGQLDVDRAFNVNIKKNRIHKYSYLSGFVKKKSEVKPWL
;
A
#
# COMPACT_ATOMS: atom_id res chain seq x y z
N MET A 1 15.59 -9.48 -5.34
CA MET A 1 14.85 -8.92 -6.50
C MET A 1 14.62 -10.05 -7.50
N ARG A 2 13.37 -10.39 -7.84
CA ARG A 2 13.10 -11.33 -8.94
C ARG A 2 13.37 -10.60 -10.26
N SER A 3 14.25 -11.15 -11.10
CA SER A 3 14.57 -10.56 -12.40
C SER A 3 13.35 -10.63 -13.32
N LEU A 4 13.04 -9.49 -13.94
CA LEU A 4 12.06 -9.43 -15.02
C LEU A 4 12.69 -9.99 -16.30
N LYS A 5 11.95 -10.80 -17.04
CA LYS A 5 12.41 -11.44 -18.28
C LYS A 5 11.73 -10.79 -19.48
N SER A 6 12.41 -10.72 -20.61
CA SER A 6 11.80 -10.25 -21.86
C SER A 6 10.73 -11.22 -22.35
N THR A 7 9.75 -10.70 -23.09
CA THR A 7 8.83 -11.48 -23.91
C THR A 7 9.59 -12.33 -24.93
N LYS A 8 9.09 -13.55 -25.16
CA LYS A 8 9.58 -14.47 -26.20
C LYS A 8 8.64 -14.40 -27.40
N GLU A 9 9.15 -14.72 -28.59
CA GLU A 9 8.38 -14.74 -29.84
C GLU A 9 7.09 -15.56 -29.75
N LYS A 10 7.13 -16.70 -29.05
CA LYS A 10 5.95 -17.56 -28.83
C LYS A 10 4.78 -16.89 -28.09
N HIS A 11 5.03 -15.84 -27.31
CA HIS A 11 3.99 -15.15 -26.54
C HIS A 11 3.36 -13.97 -27.30
N LEU A 12 4.00 -13.50 -28.37
CA LEU A 12 3.54 -12.36 -29.16
C LEU A 12 2.11 -12.51 -29.71
N PRO A 13 1.67 -13.65 -30.28
CA PRO A 13 0.32 -13.74 -30.84
C PRO A 13 -0.77 -13.58 -29.77
N LEU A 14 -0.60 -14.22 -28.60
CA LEU A 14 -1.55 -14.12 -27.49
C LEU A 14 -1.60 -12.68 -26.93
N LEU A 15 -0.44 -12.06 -26.77
CA LEU A 15 -0.34 -10.72 -26.21
C LEU A 15 -0.84 -9.64 -27.17
N ASN A 16 -0.58 -9.75 -28.47
CA ASN A 16 -1.11 -8.82 -29.48
C ASN A 16 -2.64 -8.88 -29.57
N ASN A 17 -3.24 -10.05 -29.42
CA ASN A 17 -4.69 -10.20 -29.36
C ASN A 17 -5.28 -9.58 -28.07
N THR A 18 -4.55 -9.66 -26.97
CA THR A 18 -5.02 -9.19 -25.65
C THR A 18 -4.79 -7.67 -25.44
N PHE A 19 -3.72 -7.13 -26.03
CA PHE A 19 -3.28 -5.74 -25.88
C PHE A 19 -2.95 -5.13 -27.25
N PRO A 20 -3.97 -4.81 -28.08
CA PRO A 20 -3.75 -4.34 -29.45
C PRO A 20 -3.15 -2.94 -29.54
N GLU A 21 -3.24 -2.14 -28.47
CA GLU A 21 -2.75 -0.75 -28.42
C GLU A 21 -1.31 -0.64 -27.90
N ASP A 22 -0.76 -1.71 -27.30
CA ASP A 22 0.53 -1.67 -26.63
C ASP A 22 1.64 -2.34 -27.45
N LEU A 23 2.87 -1.82 -27.34
CA LEU A 23 4.07 -2.43 -27.92
C LEU A 23 4.50 -3.66 -27.10
N VAL A 24 3.96 -4.82 -27.46
CA VAL A 24 4.17 -6.11 -26.77
C VAL A 24 5.64 -6.55 -26.72
N ALA A 25 6.47 -6.11 -27.66
CA ALA A 25 7.90 -6.44 -27.72
C ALA A 25 8.70 -5.90 -26.52
N ASP A 26 8.25 -4.81 -25.92
CA ASP A 26 8.94 -4.14 -24.80
C ASP A 26 8.49 -4.68 -23.42
N PHE A 27 7.60 -5.67 -23.40
CA PHE A 27 7.04 -6.18 -22.16
C PHE A 27 8.06 -6.95 -21.32
N LYS A 28 8.19 -6.53 -20.07
CA LYS A 28 9.01 -7.18 -19.05
C LYS A 28 8.13 -8.06 -18.16
N LEU A 29 8.25 -9.37 -18.32
CA LEU A 29 7.44 -10.38 -17.64
C LEU A 29 8.05 -10.77 -16.29
N CYS A 30 7.21 -10.82 -15.26
CA CYS A 30 7.57 -11.49 -14.01
C CYS A 30 7.43 -13.02 -14.16
N TYR A 31 7.94 -13.76 -13.18
CA TYR A 31 7.93 -15.22 -13.22
C TYR A 31 6.52 -15.83 -13.32
N THR A 32 5.53 -15.27 -12.61
CA THR A 32 4.14 -15.78 -12.62
C THR A 32 3.43 -15.49 -13.94
N CYS A 33 3.60 -14.29 -14.49
CA CYS A 33 3.08 -13.96 -15.82
C CYS A 33 3.70 -14.85 -16.89
N LYS A 34 5.02 -15.06 -16.81
CA LYS A 34 5.72 -15.96 -17.73
C LYS A 34 5.16 -17.38 -17.66
N ASN A 35 4.99 -17.96 -16.47
CA ASN A 35 4.45 -19.32 -16.33
C ASN A 35 3.02 -19.45 -16.91
N SER A 36 2.20 -18.40 -16.77
CA SER A 36 0.86 -18.37 -17.35
C SER A 36 0.93 -18.35 -18.88
N LEU A 37 1.78 -17.49 -19.44
CA LEU A 37 2.01 -17.37 -20.88
C LEU A 37 2.71 -18.60 -21.49
N ASP A 38 3.55 -19.30 -20.73
CA ASP A 38 4.16 -20.58 -21.13
C ASP A 38 3.10 -21.69 -21.22
N SER A 39 1.94 -21.53 -20.55
CA SER A 39 0.78 -22.43 -20.60
C SER A 39 -0.30 -21.93 -21.55
N ASP A 40 0.02 -20.99 -22.45
CA ASP A 40 -0.89 -20.32 -23.39
C ASP A 40 -2.11 -19.64 -22.73
N LYS A 41 -1.96 -19.19 -21.48
CA LYS A 41 -3.00 -18.49 -20.72
C LYS A 41 -2.62 -17.05 -20.44
N VAL A 42 -3.62 -16.18 -20.46
CA VAL A 42 -3.48 -14.81 -19.97
C VAL A 42 -3.32 -14.83 -18.45
N PRO A 43 -2.32 -14.11 -17.87
CA PRO A 43 -2.13 -14.08 -16.43
C PRO A 43 -3.41 -13.65 -15.69
N THR A 44 -3.75 -14.33 -14.60
CA THR A 44 -5.00 -14.06 -13.86
C THR A 44 -5.13 -12.59 -13.45
N LEU A 45 -4.02 -11.98 -12.98
CA LEU A 45 -3.95 -10.58 -12.55
C LEU A 45 -3.65 -9.60 -13.69
N SER A 46 -4.08 -9.89 -14.92
CA SER A 46 -3.87 -9.01 -16.06
C SER A 46 -4.90 -7.87 -16.12
N ARG A 47 -4.52 -6.77 -16.76
CA ARG A 47 -5.44 -5.67 -17.10
C ARG A 47 -6.63 -6.14 -17.96
N SER A 48 -6.42 -7.11 -18.84
CA SER A 48 -7.52 -7.70 -19.63
C SER A 48 -8.56 -8.41 -18.77
N ASN A 49 -8.17 -8.92 -17.60
CA ASN A 49 -9.06 -9.55 -16.63
C ASN A 49 -9.65 -8.53 -15.64
N ARG A 50 -9.73 -7.25 -16.02
CA ARG A 50 -10.28 -6.16 -15.19
C ARG A 50 -9.49 -5.85 -13.92
N PHE A 51 -8.27 -6.38 -13.77
CA PHE A 51 -7.34 -5.94 -12.73
C PHE A 51 -6.69 -4.62 -13.15
N VAL A 52 -7.50 -3.56 -13.19
CA VAL A 52 -7.11 -2.21 -13.56
C VAL A 52 -7.41 -1.29 -12.38
N TYR A 53 -6.44 -0.46 -12.01
CA TYR A 53 -6.70 0.58 -11.02
C TYR A 53 -7.73 1.56 -11.56
N PRO A 54 -8.63 2.08 -10.72
CA PRO A 54 -9.51 3.17 -11.12
C PRO A 54 -8.67 4.37 -11.60
N PRO A 55 -9.22 5.21 -12.50
CA PRO A 55 -8.53 6.41 -12.92
C PRO A 55 -8.20 7.28 -11.71
N LYS A 56 -6.98 7.82 -11.68
CA LYS A 56 -6.54 8.70 -10.61
C LYS A 56 -7.48 9.91 -10.53
N GLN A 57 -8.09 10.12 -9.37
CA GLN A 57 -8.98 11.26 -9.15
C GLN A 57 -8.19 12.58 -9.25
N GLN A 58 -8.80 13.59 -9.87
CA GLN A 58 -8.23 14.93 -9.97
C GLN A 58 -8.39 15.68 -8.65
N GLY A 59 -7.38 16.46 -8.25
CA GLY A 59 -7.43 17.28 -7.02
C GLY A 59 -6.94 16.59 -5.74
N LEU A 60 -6.40 15.36 -5.84
CA LEU A 60 -5.75 14.70 -4.70
C LEU A 60 -4.46 15.44 -4.30
N PRO A 61 -4.20 15.65 -2.99
CA PRO A 61 -2.98 16.29 -2.51
C PRO A 61 -1.74 15.44 -2.82
N ALA A 62 -0.54 15.97 -2.59
CA ALA A 62 0.68 15.17 -2.73
C ALA A 62 0.69 14.00 -1.73
N PHE A 63 1.04 12.80 -2.19
CA PHE A 63 1.06 11.61 -1.36
C PHE A 63 2.40 11.50 -0.61
N ASP A 64 2.46 12.08 0.58
CA ASP A 64 3.64 11.98 1.46
C ASP A 64 3.82 10.54 1.98
N PRO A 65 5.06 10.04 2.20
CA PRO A 65 5.30 8.70 2.73
C PRO A 65 4.64 8.44 4.10
N ILE A 66 4.37 9.48 4.89
CA ILE A 66 3.63 9.36 6.15
C ILE A 66 2.15 9.12 5.86
N THR A 67 1.52 9.97 5.04
CA THR A 67 0.13 9.83 4.60
C THR A 67 -0.11 8.48 3.93
N ALA A 68 0.84 8.02 3.11
CA ALA A 68 0.77 6.73 2.45
C ALA A 68 0.60 5.55 3.41
N ARG A 69 1.26 5.61 4.56
CA ARG A 69 1.16 4.56 5.60
C ARG A 69 -0.10 4.69 6.46
N LEU A 70 -0.68 5.89 6.54
CA LEU A 70 -1.92 6.12 7.28
C LEU A 70 -3.15 5.66 6.50
N VAL A 71 -3.15 5.90 5.19
CA VAL A 71 -4.25 5.50 4.28
C VAL A 71 -4.15 4.01 3.92
N SER A 72 -2.96 3.40 4.02
CA SER A 72 -2.82 1.99 3.67
C SER A 72 -3.68 1.08 4.58
N PRO A 73 -4.35 0.05 4.04
CA PRO A 73 -5.25 -0.84 4.80
C PRO A 73 -4.60 -1.59 5.97
N GLY A 74 -3.27 -1.56 6.09
CA GLY A 74 -2.54 -2.15 7.21
C GLY A 74 -2.01 -1.07 8.13
N LEU A 75 -2.79 -0.68 9.14
CA LEU A 75 -2.23 0.09 10.25
C LEU A 75 -1.50 -0.88 11.18
N PRO A 76 -0.19 -0.67 11.40
CA PRO A 76 0.54 -1.46 12.36
C PRO A 76 0.02 -1.13 13.76
N PHE A 77 -0.85 -1.97 14.32
CA PHE A 77 -1.26 -1.81 15.70
C PHE A 77 -0.07 -2.10 16.60
N MET A 78 0.28 -1.11 17.41
CA MET A 78 1.17 -1.29 18.54
C MET A 78 0.33 -1.19 19.81
N GLN A 79 0.52 -2.12 20.74
CA GLN A 79 -0.18 -2.05 22.02
C GLN A 79 0.44 -0.96 22.89
N ILE A 80 -0.42 -0.09 23.43
CA ILE A 80 -0.05 0.88 24.46
C ILE A 80 -0.19 0.17 25.80
N HIS A 81 0.92 0.02 26.51
CA HIS A 81 1.00 -0.61 27.83
C HIS A 81 1.32 0.41 28.89
N ARG A 82 0.76 0.25 30.09
CA ARG A 82 1.16 1.04 31.26
C ARG A 82 2.56 0.59 31.68
N LEU A 83 3.50 1.53 31.72
CA LEU A 83 4.84 1.30 32.24
C LEU A 83 4.77 1.16 33.77
N ARG A 84 5.48 0.15 34.30
CA ARG A 84 5.33 -0.28 35.69
C ARG A 84 5.82 0.74 36.73
N TYR A 85 6.62 1.71 36.32
CA TYR A 85 7.41 2.52 37.26
C TYR A 85 6.83 3.91 37.54
N ASP A 86 6.18 4.56 36.58
CA ASP A 86 5.80 5.98 36.67
C ASP A 86 4.33 6.25 36.28
N GLY A 87 3.56 5.19 35.99
CA GLY A 87 2.18 5.34 35.48
C GLY A 87 2.11 5.94 34.08
N SER A 88 3.24 6.14 33.41
CA SER A 88 3.26 6.56 32.02
C SER A 88 2.86 5.41 31.09
N TYR A 89 2.46 5.75 29.88
CA TYR A 89 2.11 4.78 28.85
C TYR A 89 3.26 4.65 27.86
N GLY A 90 3.70 3.42 27.62
CA GLY A 90 4.75 3.07 26.68
C GLY A 90 4.22 2.17 25.57
N ILE A 91 4.85 2.22 24.40
CA ILE A 91 4.48 1.36 23.29
C ILE A 91 5.36 0.10 23.33
N ILE A 92 4.76 -1.07 23.54
CA ILE A 92 5.47 -2.35 23.67
C ILE A 92 4.79 -3.39 22.77
N GLY A 93 5.55 -4.02 21.87
CA GLY A 93 5.08 -5.19 21.12
C GLY A 93 5.51 -5.26 19.65
N GLN A 94 5.23 -6.41 19.04
CA GLN A 94 5.39 -6.64 17.60
C GLN A 94 4.30 -5.88 16.84
N VAL A 95 4.67 -5.31 15.70
CA VAL A 95 3.72 -4.75 14.74
C VAL A 95 2.92 -5.91 14.13
N ILE A 96 1.62 -5.97 14.42
CA ILE A 96 0.71 -6.95 13.82
C ILE A 96 -0.10 -6.24 12.74
N ASN A 97 0.04 -6.70 11.49
CA ASN A 97 -0.87 -6.33 10.42
C ASN A 97 -2.11 -7.24 10.54
N VAL A 98 -3.18 -6.71 11.13
CA VAL A 98 -4.47 -7.41 11.15
C VAL A 98 -5.21 -7.03 9.86
N PRO A 99 -5.64 -8.00 9.02
CA PRO A 99 -6.54 -7.69 7.93
C PRO A 99 -7.89 -7.29 8.52
N VAL A 100 -8.32 -6.06 8.27
CA VAL A 100 -9.58 -5.52 8.77
C VAL A 100 -10.35 -4.94 7.59
N ASP A 101 -11.66 -5.13 7.60
CA ASP A 101 -12.60 -4.57 6.63
C ASP A 101 -12.57 -3.02 6.66
N GLU A 102 -12.70 -2.38 5.49
CA GLU A 102 -12.50 -0.92 5.33
C GLU A 102 -13.47 -0.12 6.21
N ASP A 103 -14.74 -0.53 6.26
CA ASP A 103 -15.77 0.11 7.08
C ASP A 103 -15.49 0.01 8.58
N THR A 104 -14.89 -1.12 9.00
CA THR A 104 -14.53 -1.34 10.40
C THR A 104 -13.30 -0.52 10.77
N MET A 105 -12.36 -0.32 9.85
CA MET A 105 -11.15 0.50 10.06
C MET A 105 -11.49 1.97 10.32
N VAL A 106 -12.39 2.56 9.51
CA VAL A 106 -12.79 3.97 9.66
C VAL A 106 -13.43 4.21 11.03
N GLN A 107 -14.17 3.24 11.56
CA GLN A 107 -14.83 3.33 12.86
C GLN A 107 -13.92 3.04 14.05
N GLN A 108 -12.93 2.14 13.90
CA GLN A 108 -12.04 1.71 15.01
C GLN A 108 -10.75 2.51 15.14
N LEU A 109 -10.41 3.36 14.16
CA LEU A 109 -9.30 4.29 14.28
C LEU A 109 -9.55 5.24 15.48
N PRO A 110 -8.63 5.33 16.47
CA PRO A 110 -8.84 6.12 17.70
C PRO A 110 -8.93 7.64 17.52
N GLY A 111 -9.15 8.14 16.32
CA GLY A 111 -9.19 9.57 16.03
C GLY A 111 -10.31 9.86 15.07
N GLN A 112 -11.49 10.13 15.59
CA GLN A 112 -12.62 10.71 14.87
C GLN A 112 -12.09 11.82 13.95
N LEU A 113 -12.16 11.61 12.63
CA LEU A 113 -11.47 12.46 11.64
C LEU A 113 -12.00 13.89 11.63
N ASP A 114 -13.19 14.09 12.17
CA ASP A 114 -13.86 15.39 12.24
C ASP A 114 -13.54 16.19 13.52
N VAL A 115 -13.02 15.55 14.58
CA VAL A 115 -12.77 16.23 15.87
C VAL A 115 -11.37 16.86 15.95
N ASP A 116 -10.34 16.18 15.43
CA ASP A 116 -8.97 16.71 15.48
C ASP A 116 -8.54 17.34 14.15
N ARG A 117 -7.99 18.56 14.21
CA ARG A 117 -7.49 19.26 13.02
C ARG A 117 -6.23 18.60 12.43
N ALA A 118 -5.37 18.07 13.29
CA ALA A 118 -4.08 17.47 12.91
C ALA A 118 -3.45 16.69 14.07
N PHE A 119 -2.50 15.81 13.78
CA PHE A 119 -1.76 15.05 14.78
C PHE A 119 -0.30 14.83 14.36
N ASN A 120 0.56 14.64 15.35
CA ASN A 120 1.98 14.35 15.12
C ASN A 120 2.16 12.83 14.93
N VAL A 121 2.87 12.46 13.86
CA VAL A 121 3.11 11.06 13.50
C VAL A 121 4.59 10.78 13.58
N ASN A 122 4.95 9.77 14.36
CA ASN A 122 6.31 9.27 14.49
C ASN A 122 6.35 7.79 14.12
N ILE A 123 6.91 7.49 12.95
CA ILE A 123 7.03 6.11 12.47
C ILE A 123 8.43 5.59 12.73
N LYS A 124 8.51 4.57 13.59
CA LYS A 124 9.75 3.86 13.89
C LYS A 124 9.84 2.60 13.04
N LYS A 125 11.05 2.30 12.56
CA LYS A 125 11.38 0.98 12.00
C LYS A 125 12.11 0.20 13.08
N ASN A 126 11.92 -1.12 13.15
CA ASN A 126 12.75 -1.97 14.01
C ASN A 126 14.18 -2.03 13.44
N ARG A 127 14.98 -1.02 13.79
CA ARG A 127 16.40 -0.88 13.48
C ARG A 127 17.15 -0.73 14.80
N ILE A 128 18.45 -0.96 14.77
CA ILE A 128 19.36 -0.91 15.93
C ILE A 128 19.26 0.42 16.71
N HIS A 129 18.82 1.51 16.07
CA HIS A 129 18.71 2.84 16.68
C HIS A 129 17.25 3.23 16.99
N LYS A 130 17.04 3.89 18.14
CA LYS A 130 15.72 4.30 18.68
C LYS A 130 15.04 5.49 17.99
N TYR A 131 15.69 6.12 17.01
CA TYR A 131 15.20 7.33 16.35
C TYR A 131 14.01 7.06 15.41
N SER A 132 13.14 8.06 15.27
CA SER A 132 12.05 8.03 14.28
C SER A 132 12.63 7.98 12.87
N TYR A 133 12.16 7.03 12.07
CA TYR A 133 12.54 6.93 10.65
C TYR A 133 11.80 7.97 9.81
N LEU A 134 10.54 8.26 10.16
CA LEU A 134 9.75 9.35 9.62
C LEU A 134 9.04 10.05 10.78
N SER A 135 9.02 11.38 10.74
CA SER A 135 8.32 12.21 11.71
C SER A 135 7.69 13.38 10.97
N GLY A 136 6.43 13.70 11.26
CA GLY A 136 5.76 14.80 10.59
C GLY A 136 4.40 15.13 11.20
N PHE A 137 3.91 16.30 10.85
CA PHE A 137 2.60 16.79 11.27
C PHE A 137 1.60 16.56 10.14
N VAL A 138 0.54 15.80 10.40
CA VAL A 138 -0.45 15.42 9.39
C VAL A 138 -1.78 16.08 9.68
N LYS A 139 -2.34 16.77 8.68
CA LYS A 139 -3.65 17.45 8.75
C LYS A 139 -4.75 16.52 8.23
N LYS A 140 -5.65 16.09 9.12
CA LYS A 140 -6.68 15.09 8.80
C LYS A 140 -7.55 15.47 7.60
N LYS A 141 -8.10 16.69 7.60
CA LYS A 141 -9.06 17.15 6.57
C LYS A 141 -8.44 17.38 5.19
N SER A 142 -7.22 17.90 5.13
CA SER A 142 -6.59 18.28 3.85
C SER A 142 -5.71 17.18 3.26
N GLU A 143 -5.15 16.30 4.09
CA GLU A 143 -4.12 15.35 3.66
C GLU A 143 -4.57 13.89 3.74
N VAL A 144 -5.50 13.52 4.62
CA VAL A 144 -5.93 12.12 4.82
C VAL A 144 -7.34 11.88 4.27
N LYS A 145 -8.31 12.73 4.62
CA LYS A 145 -9.72 12.61 4.19
C LYS A 145 -9.93 12.57 2.67
N PRO A 146 -9.12 13.27 1.83
CA PRO A 146 -9.26 13.14 0.38
C PRO A 146 -8.93 11.75 -0.18
N TRP A 147 -8.28 10.88 0.62
CA TRP A 147 -7.87 9.54 0.21
C TRP A 147 -8.68 8.40 0.83
N LEU A 148 -9.62 8.73 1.72
CA LEU A 148 -10.56 7.80 2.35
C LEU A 148 -11.94 8.02 1.74
#